data_AF-A0A1R1BJM6-F1
#
_entry.id   AF-A0A1R1BJM6-F1
#
_cell.length_a   1.000
_cell.length_b   1.000
_cell.length_c   1.000
_cell.angle_alpha   90.00
_cell.angle_beta   90.00
_cell.angle_gamma   90.00
#
_symmetry.space_group_name_H-M   'P 1'
#
loop_
_entity.id
_entity.type
_entity.pdbx_description
1 polymer ?
#
loop_
_entity_poly.entity_id
_entity_poly.type
_entity_poly.pdbx_seq_one_letter_code
_entity_poly.pdbx_strand_id
1 'polypeptide(L)'
;MGGTKQHTAAGQMAGYLFQPERALYWLANSPEGAQIGIETEDDIVIKASSDEITAREQDKHSTSDNIPFGDSSKDLWNTLGIWCKAIKSNEVDVRICKFHMVTNKNLPDGFAKRLGSAMTDQEAKICMGELRDKLSTLPKSTKEIAEQVCNTGDMQLLELIKNIVVSDSSDGAYGDELKKQIRSLLLVPSDVPFDEVYNALLGWIHSCALNSWRNREPAWLKRELFTLYYHRLLTRYKIRPFIETAKSLMPVSPGERSHYMNEMFVRQLYLLSFEQSDDLLIDAIDDYLCNITERTRFSREGNLTKEDFEIFDDALSTRWSLIHSVKKQEFKIKKRSTEDVQSLGELIGLEVLSDTLDHKENLAGVATEQLYLTRGSYHHLANQMKVGWHPDYKQILGGKNESTK
;
A
#
# COMPACT_ATOMS: atom_id res chain seq x y z
N MET A 1 39.94 4.21 39.07
CA MET A 1 38.84 3.34 38.61
C MET A 1 38.70 3.54 37.11
N GLY A 2 39.23 2.61 36.31
CA GLY A 2 39.16 2.69 34.86
C GLY A 2 37.77 2.25 34.39
N GLY A 3 36.99 3.19 33.86
CA GLY A 3 35.73 2.88 33.20
C GLY A 3 36.03 2.14 31.89
N THR A 4 35.83 0.82 31.88
CA THR A 4 35.77 0.05 30.65
C THR A 4 34.65 0.61 29.79
N LYS A 5 35.00 1.25 28.66
CA LYS A 5 34.04 1.56 27.58
C LYS A 5 33.43 0.23 27.15
N GLN A 6 32.23 -0.04 27.64
CA GLN A 6 31.48 -1.24 27.29
C GLN A 6 30.99 -1.02 25.85
N HIS A 7 31.75 -1.50 24.88
CA HIS A 7 31.25 -1.64 23.51
C HIS A 7 30.12 -2.67 23.56
N THR A 8 28.89 -2.19 23.70
CA THR A 8 27.73 -3.08 23.75
C THR A 8 27.43 -3.54 22.33
N ALA A 9 27.44 -4.85 22.09
CA ALA A 9 27.14 -5.44 20.78
C ALA A 9 25.79 -4.94 20.21
N ALA A 10 24.85 -4.59 21.09
CA ALA A 10 23.58 -3.98 20.73
C ALA A 10 23.71 -2.63 19.99
N GLY A 11 24.64 -1.76 20.40
CA GLY A 11 24.85 -0.47 19.74
C GLY A 11 25.44 -0.61 18.33
N GLN A 12 26.39 -1.52 18.17
CA GLN A 12 26.95 -1.85 16.85
C GLN A 12 25.91 -2.50 15.94
N MET A 13 25.14 -3.46 16.47
CA MET A 13 24.06 -4.10 15.73
C MET A 13 22.99 -3.09 15.29
N ALA A 14 22.62 -2.14 16.15
CA ALA A 14 21.69 -1.07 15.78
C ALA A 14 22.21 -0.21 14.62
N GLY A 15 23.53 0.03 14.55
CA GLY A 15 24.18 0.68 13.41
C GLY A 15 23.96 -0.07 12.10
N TYR A 16 24.26 -1.38 12.08
CA TYR A 16 24.06 -2.19 10.87
C TYR A 16 22.59 -2.35 10.50
N LEU A 17 21.68 -2.43 11.47
CA LEU A 17 20.24 -2.55 11.20
C LEU A 17 19.59 -1.24 10.73
N PHE A 18 20.25 -0.10 10.95
CA PHE A 18 19.78 1.19 10.45
C PHE A 18 19.96 1.33 8.93
N GLN A 19 21.01 0.73 8.36
CA GLN A 19 21.32 0.82 6.93
C GLN A 19 20.20 0.26 6.03
N PRO A 20 19.57 -0.91 6.30
CA PRO A 20 18.40 -1.36 5.54
C PRO A 20 17.23 -0.37 5.51
N GLU A 21 16.99 0.40 6.59
CA GLU A 21 15.94 1.43 6.61
C GLU A 21 16.28 2.58 5.66
N ARG A 22 17.55 2.97 5.62
CA ARG A 22 18.08 3.97 4.69
C ARG A 22 18.07 3.48 3.24
N ALA A 23 18.43 2.22 3.01
CA ALA A 23 18.30 1.57 1.71
C ALA A 23 16.85 1.58 1.22
N LEU A 24 15.88 1.33 2.10
CA LEU A 24 14.46 1.39 1.76
C LEU A 24 14.02 2.80 1.38
N TYR A 25 14.47 3.82 2.11
CA TYR A 25 14.26 5.22 1.75
C TYR A 25 14.78 5.54 0.36
N TRP A 26 16.03 5.16 0.06
CA TRP A 26 16.63 5.41 -1.24
C TRP A 26 15.96 4.62 -2.36
N LEU A 27 15.58 3.37 -2.11
CA LEU A 27 14.76 2.62 -3.04
C LEU A 27 13.47 3.39 -3.31
N ALA A 28 12.72 3.82 -2.29
CA ALA A 28 11.47 4.56 -2.46
C ALA A 28 11.61 5.89 -3.22
N ASN A 29 12.71 6.61 -3.00
CA ASN A 29 12.94 7.97 -3.52
C ASN A 29 13.65 8.02 -4.89
N SER A 30 14.35 6.94 -5.29
CA SER A 30 15.17 6.93 -6.50
C SER A 30 14.37 6.74 -7.79
N PRO A 31 14.84 7.28 -8.92
CA PRO A 31 14.22 7.12 -10.23
C PRO A 31 14.29 5.66 -10.72
N GLU A 32 13.53 5.37 -11.77
CA GLU A 32 13.67 4.12 -12.53
C GLU A 32 15.10 3.99 -13.10
N GLY A 33 15.62 2.77 -13.13
CA GLY A 33 16.99 2.44 -13.49
C GLY A 33 17.96 2.38 -12.29
N ALA A 34 17.55 2.85 -11.11
CA ALA A 34 18.47 3.04 -9.99
C ALA A 34 18.91 1.73 -9.33
N GLN A 35 20.11 1.77 -8.75
CA GLN A 35 20.68 0.70 -7.94
C GLN A 35 21.17 1.25 -6.60
N ILE A 36 20.81 0.55 -5.52
CA ILE A 36 21.16 0.92 -4.15
C ILE A 36 22.12 -0.13 -3.59
N GLY A 37 23.36 0.27 -3.33
CA GLY A 37 24.39 -0.54 -2.68
C GLY A 37 24.27 -0.44 -1.16
N ILE A 38 24.41 -1.57 -0.46
CA ILE A 38 24.48 -1.63 1.01
C ILE A 38 25.83 -2.21 1.41
N GLU A 39 26.57 -1.51 2.27
CA GLU A 39 27.93 -1.88 2.69
C GLU A 39 28.83 -2.12 1.47
N THR A 40 28.89 -1.11 0.59
CA THR A 40 29.66 -1.15 -0.66
C THR A 40 30.83 -0.16 -0.57
N GLU A 41 30.87 0.88 -1.41
CA GLU A 41 31.88 1.93 -1.27
C GLU A 41 31.67 2.76 0.01
N ASP A 42 30.42 2.92 0.43
CA ASP A 42 29.97 3.48 1.73
C ASP A 42 28.82 2.63 2.31
N ASP A 43 28.29 3.04 3.47
CA ASP A 43 27.18 2.37 4.16
C ASP A 43 25.98 2.20 3.21
N ILE A 44 25.61 3.26 2.49
CA ILE A 44 24.66 3.23 1.37
C ILE A 44 25.22 3.99 0.15
N VAL A 45 25.07 3.43 -1.04
CA VAL A 45 25.53 4.04 -2.31
C VAL A 45 24.43 3.99 -3.36
N ILE A 46 24.27 5.06 -4.14
CA ILE A 46 23.23 5.17 -5.17
C ILE A 46 23.84 5.39 -6.54
N LYS A 47 23.36 4.61 -7.51
CA LYS A 47 23.57 4.80 -8.94
C LYS A 47 22.21 5.06 -9.58
N ALA A 48 21.95 6.25 -10.12
CA ALA A 48 20.60 6.65 -10.53
C ALA A 48 20.07 5.95 -11.80
N SER A 49 20.87 5.87 -12.86
CA SER A 49 20.49 5.21 -14.13
C SER A 49 21.68 4.77 -14.98
N SER A 50 22.88 5.28 -14.67
CA SER A 50 24.17 4.84 -15.20
C SER A 50 24.93 4.05 -14.13
N ASP A 51 26.11 3.53 -14.48
CA ASP A 51 27.02 2.94 -13.49
C ASP A 51 27.76 3.99 -12.63
N GLU A 52 27.51 5.29 -12.85
CA GLU A 52 28.11 6.37 -12.07
C GLU A 52 27.44 6.52 -10.70
N ILE A 53 28.26 6.72 -9.68
CA ILE A 53 27.79 6.95 -8.32
C ILE A 53 27.25 8.38 -8.23
N THR A 54 25.96 8.50 -7.96
CA THR A 54 25.24 9.78 -7.82
C THR A 54 25.04 10.18 -6.37
N ALA A 55 25.13 9.24 -5.43
CA ALA A 55 25.18 9.57 -4.02
C ALA A 55 25.93 8.51 -3.19
N ARG A 56 26.55 8.97 -2.11
CA ARG A 56 27.22 8.17 -1.09
C ARG A 56 26.74 8.63 0.29
N GLU A 57 26.31 7.71 1.12
CA GLU A 57 25.70 7.99 2.42
C GLU A 57 26.44 7.23 3.54
N GLN A 58 26.78 7.97 4.59
CA GLN A 58 27.43 7.49 5.80
C GLN A 58 26.45 7.58 6.97
N ASP A 59 26.09 6.41 7.49
CA ASP A 59 25.06 6.18 8.50
C ASP A 59 25.71 6.04 9.87
N LYS A 60 25.29 6.88 10.81
CA LYS A 60 25.81 6.85 12.19
C LYS A 60 24.66 6.84 13.19
N HIS A 61 24.28 5.63 13.58
CA HIS A 61 23.32 5.39 14.65
C HIS A 61 24.03 5.23 16.00
N SER A 62 23.67 6.06 16.98
CA SER A 62 24.21 6.02 18.35
C SER A 62 23.11 5.72 19.36
N THR A 63 23.36 4.73 20.24
CA THR A 63 22.51 4.43 21.40
C THR A 63 22.98 5.12 22.69
N SER A 64 24.10 5.85 22.65
CA SER A 64 24.65 6.60 23.79
C SER A 64 24.47 8.10 23.60
N ASP A 65 24.94 8.91 24.53
CA ASP A 65 24.91 10.38 24.43
C ASP A 65 25.97 10.95 23.46
N ASN A 66 26.78 10.09 22.83
CA ASN A 66 27.74 10.53 21.83
C ASN A 66 27.02 11.08 20.59
N ILE A 67 27.52 12.21 20.09
CA ILE A 67 27.09 12.89 18.87
C ILE A 67 28.04 12.49 17.73
N PRO A 68 27.62 11.63 16.77
CA PRO A 68 28.54 11.04 15.80
C PRO A 68 29.26 12.06 14.92
N PHE A 69 28.58 13.13 14.50
CA PHE A 69 29.16 14.16 13.63
C PHE A 69 29.51 15.46 14.36
N GLY A 70 29.83 15.39 15.66
CA GLY A 70 30.32 16.56 16.40
C GLY A 70 31.66 17.08 15.85
N ASP A 71 31.97 18.35 16.08
CA ASP A 71 33.14 19.04 15.49
C ASP A 71 34.49 18.32 15.66
N SER A 72 34.70 17.62 16.77
CA SER A 72 35.93 16.86 17.07
C SER A 72 35.74 15.35 17.01
N SER A 73 34.54 14.89 16.62
CA SER A 73 34.18 13.48 16.56
C SER A 73 35.02 12.72 15.54
N LYS A 74 35.34 11.46 15.83
CA LYS A 74 36.02 10.59 14.86
C LYS A 74 35.15 10.33 13.64
N ASP A 75 33.84 10.18 13.80
CA ASP A 75 32.98 9.79 12.68
C ASP A 75 32.88 10.91 11.64
N LEU A 76 32.85 12.19 12.03
CA LEU A 76 32.91 13.32 11.09
C LEU A 76 34.20 13.31 10.26
N TRP A 77 35.36 13.28 10.92
CA TRP A 77 36.65 13.38 10.23
C TRP A 77 36.97 12.12 9.40
N ASN A 78 36.59 10.94 9.89
CA ASN A 78 36.68 9.70 9.10
C ASN A 78 35.83 9.77 7.84
N THR A 79 34.58 10.24 7.96
CA THR A 79 33.66 10.38 6.82
C THR A 79 34.24 11.31 5.76
N LEU A 80 34.68 12.51 6.15
CA LEU A 80 35.34 13.45 5.22
C LEU A 80 36.61 12.87 4.61
N GLY A 81 37.40 12.13 5.39
CA GLY A 81 38.63 11.47 4.93
C GLY A 81 38.36 10.41 3.86
N ILE A 82 37.34 9.57 4.06
CA ILE A 82 36.91 8.54 3.11
C ILE A 82 36.50 9.19 1.78
N TRP A 83 35.66 10.22 1.82
CA TRP A 83 35.20 10.92 0.62
C TRP A 83 36.34 11.65 -0.10
N CYS A 84 37.21 12.35 0.62
CA CYS A 84 38.40 12.98 0.03
C CYS A 84 39.33 11.97 -0.65
N LYS A 85 39.49 10.78 -0.05
CA LYS A 85 40.29 9.70 -0.64
C LYS A 85 39.66 9.20 -1.93
N ALA A 86 38.35 8.91 -1.94
CA ALA A 86 37.62 8.45 -3.12
C ALA A 86 37.67 9.47 -4.28
N ILE A 87 37.59 10.76 -3.97
CA ILE A 87 37.73 11.83 -4.96
C ILE A 87 39.15 11.87 -5.53
N LYS A 88 40.17 11.74 -4.68
CA LYS A 88 41.59 11.73 -5.12
C LYS A 88 41.93 10.51 -5.99
N SER A 89 41.31 9.36 -5.73
CA SER A 89 41.49 8.13 -6.51
C SER A 89 40.60 8.05 -7.75
N ASN A 90 39.78 9.07 -8.04
CA ASN A 90 38.77 9.08 -9.11
C ASN A 90 37.76 7.91 -9.01
N GLU A 91 37.49 7.41 -7.80
CA GLU A 91 36.42 6.44 -7.56
C GLU A 91 35.03 7.09 -7.65
N VAL A 92 34.95 8.41 -7.46
CA VAL A 92 33.71 9.18 -7.52
C VAL A 92 33.94 10.55 -8.16
N ASP A 93 33.03 10.97 -9.04
CA ASP A 93 33.02 12.34 -9.55
C ASP A 93 32.26 13.25 -8.57
N VAL A 94 33.02 14.09 -7.87
CA VAL A 94 32.51 15.03 -6.88
C VAL A 94 31.48 16.01 -7.44
N ARG A 95 31.46 16.26 -8.75
CA ARG A 95 30.56 17.25 -9.38
C ARG A 95 29.13 16.73 -9.53
N ILE A 96 28.94 15.42 -9.56
CA ILE A 96 27.63 14.78 -9.73
C ILE A 96 27.17 14.03 -8.48
N CYS A 97 28.11 13.62 -7.62
CA CYS A 97 27.81 12.83 -6.43
C CYS A 97 27.40 13.73 -5.26
N LYS A 98 26.29 13.39 -4.60
CA LYS A 98 25.92 13.94 -3.28
C LYS A 98 26.48 13.07 -2.15
N PHE A 99 26.90 13.70 -1.07
CA PHE A 99 27.55 13.05 0.06
C PHE A 99 26.72 13.25 1.33
N HIS A 100 26.02 12.21 1.77
CA HIS A 100 25.05 12.27 2.85
C HIS A 100 25.69 11.84 4.18
N MET A 101 25.58 12.69 5.21
CA MET A 101 25.84 12.33 6.60
C MET A 101 24.51 12.15 7.30
N VAL A 102 24.20 10.93 7.75
CA VAL A 102 22.91 10.61 8.35
C VAL A 102 23.08 10.10 9.78
N THR A 103 22.30 10.65 10.72
CA THR A 103 22.35 10.21 12.12
C THR A 103 20.99 10.25 12.80
N ASN A 104 20.82 9.38 13.81
CA ASN A 104 19.65 9.35 14.68
C ASN A 104 19.72 10.38 15.84
N LYS A 105 20.79 11.19 15.92
CA LYS A 105 20.96 12.22 16.96
C LYS A 105 20.63 13.59 16.41
N ASN A 106 20.21 14.51 17.29
CA ASN A 106 20.10 15.92 16.94
C ASN A 106 21.51 16.51 16.96
N LEU A 107 21.96 17.08 15.85
CA LEU A 107 23.26 17.71 15.79
C LEU A 107 23.17 19.14 16.34
N PRO A 108 24.14 19.57 17.17
CA PRO A 108 24.23 20.96 17.56
C PRO A 108 24.51 21.83 16.33
N ASP A 109 24.32 23.15 16.44
CA ASP A 109 24.66 24.14 15.40
C ASP A 109 26.19 24.32 15.27
N GLY A 110 26.84 23.20 14.95
CA GLY A 110 28.28 23.05 14.79
C GLY A 110 28.68 22.93 13.32
N PHE A 111 29.87 22.38 13.13
CA PHE A 111 30.53 22.35 11.84
C PHE A 111 29.81 21.46 10.82
N ALA A 112 29.28 20.30 11.24
CA ALA A 112 28.51 19.42 10.36
C ALA A 112 27.29 20.13 9.76
N LYS A 113 26.50 20.85 10.57
CA LYS A 113 25.36 21.64 10.06
C LYS A 113 25.79 22.74 9.09
N ARG A 114 26.90 23.43 9.39
CA ARG A 114 27.48 24.43 8.46
C ARG A 114 27.88 23.81 7.12
N LEU A 115 28.53 22.64 7.13
CA LEU A 115 28.85 21.89 5.91
C LEU A 115 27.58 21.58 5.10
N GLY A 116 26.53 21.04 5.74
CA GLY A 116 25.27 20.70 5.07
C GLY A 116 24.48 21.91 4.55
N SER A 117 24.74 23.12 5.05
CA SER A 117 24.11 24.36 4.59
C SER A 117 24.89 25.12 3.52
N ALA A 118 26.14 24.73 3.23
CA ALA A 118 27.02 25.48 2.35
C ALA A 118 26.71 25.17 0.88
N MET A 119 25.87 25.99 0.25
CA MET A 119 25.40 25.75 -1.13
C MET A 119 26.15 26.59 -2.17
N THR A 120 26.83 27.66 -1.73
CA THR A 120 27.58 28.58 -2.60
C THR A 120 29.09 28.43 -2.43
N ASP A 121 29.85 28.83 -3.46
CA ASP A 121 31.32 28.87 -3.38
C ASP A 121 31.82 29.74 -2.21
N GLN A 122 31.09 30.79 -1.83
CA GLN A 122 31.48 31.66 -0.72
C GLN A 122 31.31 30.96 0.63
N GLU A 123 30.16 30.30 0.84
CA GLU A 123 29.90 29.52 2.06
C GLU A 123 30.85 28.32 2.16
N ALA A 124 31.10 27.64 1.04
CA ALA A 124 32.05 26.53 0.98
C ALA A 124 33.47 26.98 1.34
N LYS A 125 33.93 28.15 0.86
CA LYS A 125 35.23 28.73 1.25
C LYS A 125 35.30 29.06 2.74
N ILE A 126 34.22 29.56 3.34
CA ILE A 126 34.14 29.80 4.79
C ILE A 126 34.31 28.47 5.54
N CYS A 127 33.60 27.41 5.11
CA CYS A 127 33.73 26.09 5.70
C CYS A 127 35.14 25.50 5.54
N MET A 128 35.80 25.70 4.38
CA MET A 128 37.20 25.31 4.18
C MET A 128 38.17 26.02 5.14
N GLY A 129 37.95 27.32 5.37
CA GLY A 129 38.73 28.08 6.35
C GLY A 129 38.56 27.50 7.76
N GLU A 130 37.32 27.28 8.18
CA GLU A 130 37.01 26.68 9.48
C GLU A 130 37.60 25.26 9.62
N LEU A 131 37.55 24.46 8.56
CA LEU A 131 38.13 23.12 8.50
C LEU A 131 39.64 23.17 8.81
N ARG A 132 40.36 24.14 8.24
CA ARG A 132 41.78 24.37 8.46
C ARG A 132 42.07 24.89 9.88
N ASP A 133 41.26 25.81 10.40
CA ASP A 133 41.43 26.37 11.74
C ASP A 133 41.29 25.30 12.83
N LYS A 134 40.36 24.36 12.65
CA LYS A 134 40.11 23.26 13.58
C LYS A 134 41.32 22.33 13.76
N LEU A 135 42.22 22.20 12.79
CA LEU A 135 43.41 21.33 12.88
C LEU A 135 44.25 21.55 14.15
N SER A 136 44.30 22.79 14.63
CA SER A 136 45.07 23.18 15.83
C SER A 136 44.48 22.64 17.14
N THR A 137 43.17 22.40 17.16
CA THR A 137 42.41 22.03 18.37
C THR A 137 41.99 20.56 18.41
N LEU A 138 42.21 19.82 17.32
CA LEU A 138 41.80 18.42 17.23
C LEU A 138 42.70 17.48 18.05
N PRO A 139 42.11 16.46 18.69
CA PRO A 139 42.86 15.36 19.29
C PRO A 139 43.78 14.68 18.28
N LYS A 140 44.93 14.16 18.74
CA LYS A 140 45.90 13.46 17.88
C LYS A 140 45.29 12.38 17.00
N SER A 141 44.29 11.65 17.52
CA SER A 141 43.64 10.56 16.80
C SER A 141 42.77 10.97 15.60
N THR A 142 42.32 12.23 15.54
CA THR A 142 41.56 12.78 14.40
C THR A 142 42.39 13.73 13.57
N LYS A 143 43.45 14.30 14.15
CA LYS A 143 44.32 15.27 13.49
C LYS A 143 44.97 14.74 12.22
N GLU A 144 45.51 13.52 12.22
CA GLU A 144 46.15 12.94 11.02
C GLU A 144 45.18 12.83 9.84
N ILE A 145 43.92 12.46 10.11
CA ILE A 145 42.87 12.33 9.10
C ILE A 145 42.42 13.72 8.65
N ALA A 146 42.25 14.66 9.57
CA ALA A 146 41.91 16.03 9.25
C ALA A 146 42.99 16.71 8.40
N GLU A 147 44.27 16.43 8.64
CA GLU A 147 45.38 16.90 7.79
C GLU A 147 45.26 16.35 6.36
N GLN A 148 44.88 15.07 6.19
CA GLN A 148 44.64 14.49 4.88
C GLN A 148 43.46 15.15 4.14
N VAL A 149 42.39 15.47 4.86
CA VAL A 149 41.23 16.22 4.34
C VAL A 149 41.67 17.61 3.87
N CYS A 150 42.39 18.36 4.72
CA CYS A 150 42.94 19.68 4.39
C CYS A 150 43.90 19.68 3.19
N ASN A 151 44.65 18.59 3.01
CA ASN A 151 45.57 18.40 1.89
C ASN A 151 44.86 17.94 0.60
N THR A 152 43.53 17.95 0.55
CA THR A 152 42.76 17.77 -0.69
C THR A 152 42.77 19.06 -1.48
N GLY A 153 42.91 18.97 -2.81
CA GLY A 153 43.04 20.15 -3.64
C GLY A 153 41.85 21.09 -3.43
N ASP A 154 42.10 22.39 -3.30
CA ASP A 154 41.09 23.38 -2.90
C ASP A 154 39.82 23.33 -3.76
N MET A 155 39.96 23.11 -5.07
CA MET A 155 38.82 22.95 -5.98
C MET A 155 37.98 21.70 -5.67
N GLN A 156 38.63 20.56 -5.37
CA GLN A 156 37.95 19.31 -5.02
C GLN A 156 37.26 19.43 -3.66
N LEU A 157 37.91 20.05 -2.68
CA LEU A 157 37.35 20.23 -1.34
C LEU A 157 36.17 21.20 -1.37
N LEU A 158 36.26 22.27 -2.16
CA LEU A 158 35.16 23.21 -2.38
C LEU A 158 33.95 22.52 -3.00
N GLU A 159 34.15 21.70 -4.04
CA GLU A 159 33.07 20.97 -4.68
C GLU A 159 32.46 19.90 -3.76
N LEU A 160 33.29 19.20 -2.97
CA LEU A 160 32.83 18.26 -1.96
C LEU A 160 31.89 18.96 -0.98
N ILE A 161 32.30 20.08 -0.40
CA ILE A 161 31.50 20.80 0.61
C ILE A 161 30.13 21.19 0.06
N LYS A 162 30.06 21.71 -1.17
CA LYS A 162 28.78 22.06 -1.82
C LYS A 162 27.84 20.87 -2.07
N ASN A 163 28.40 19.66 -2.07
CA ASN A 163 27.65 18.44 -2.32
C ASN A 163 27.43 17.61 -1.05
N ILE A 164 27.84 18.10 0.13
CA ILE A 164 27.50 17.49 1.42
C ILE A 164 26.05 17.81 1.77
N VAL A 165 25.32 16.78 2.18
CA VAL A 165 23.98 16.85 2.75
C VAL A 165 24.04 16.27 4.16
N VAL A 166 23.47 16.96 5.14
CA VAL A 166 23.42 16.47 6.52
C VAL A 166 21.95 16.26 6.89
N SER A 167 21.63 15.08 7.41
CA SER A 167 20.29 14.75 7.87
C SER A 167 20.36 14.14 9.27
N ASP A 168 19.74 14.82 10.22
CA ASP A 168 19.78 14.45 11.62
C ASP A 168 18.38 14.03 12.13
N SER A 169 18.24 13.82 13.44
CA SER A 169 16.94 13.43 14.03
C SER A 169 15.77 14.38 13.72
N SER A 170 16.06 15.66 13.47
CA SER A 170 15.06 16.70 13.18
C SER A 170 14.55 16.66 11.73
N ASP A 171 15.30 16.03 10.83
CA ASP A 171 14.92 15.85 9.42
C ASP A 171 14.07 14.60 9.18
N GLY A 172 13.70 13.89 10.26
CA GLY A 172 12.98 12.61 10.17
C GLY A 172 13.81 11.50 9.53
N ALA A 173 15.14 11.55 9.66
CA ALA A 173 16.04 10.60 9.01
C ALA A 173 16.09 9.22 9.69
N TYR A 174 15.35 9.00 10.78
CA TYR A 174 15.30 7.74 11.52
C TYR A 174 13.92 7.45 12.12
N GLY A 175 13.67 6.19 12.49
CA GLY A 175 12.52 5.77 13.28
C GLY A 175 11.17 6.02 12.60
N ASP A 176 10.15 6.35 13.39
CA ASP A 176 8.77 6.50 12.90
C ASP A 176 8.62 7.62 11.87
N GLU A 177 9.42 8.67 11.94
CA GLU A 177 9.37 9.75 10.95
C GLU A 177 9.97 9.33 9.61
N LEU A 178 11.07 8.58 9.60
CA LEU A 178 11.59 7.97 8.37
C LEU A 178 10.57 7.05 7.73
N LYS A 179 9.93 6.22 8.56
CA LYS A 179 8.88 5.31 8.12
C LYS A 179 7.68 6.05 7.52
N LYS A 180 7.24 7.17 8.10
CA LYS A 180 6.20 8.04 7.52
C LYS A 180 6.64 8.66 6.20
N GLN A 181 7.89 9.12 6.08
CA GLN A 181 8.43 9.63 4.81
C GLN A 181 8.41 8.55 3.73
N ILE A 182 8.86 7.32 4.04
CA ILE A 182 8.83 6.17 3.13
C ILE A 182 7.39 5.87 2.69
N ARG A 183 6.41 5.89 3.61
CA ARG A 183 4.99 5.71 3.28
C ARG A 183 4.53 6.71 2.23
N SER A 184 4.89 7.98 2.43
CA SER A 184 4.55 9.09 1.54
C SER A 184 5.19 8.91 0.15
N LEU A 185 6.48 8.61 0.09
CA LEU A 185 7.21 8.37 -1.15
C LEU A 185 6.64 7.19 -1.96
N LEU A 186 6.21 6.13 -1.28
CA LEU A 186 5.60 4.96 -1.91
C LEU A 186 4.12 5.16 -2.28
N LEU A 187 3.50 6.26 -1.86
CA LEU A 187 2.09 6.57 -2.09
C LEU A 187 1.16 5.47 -1.54
N VAL A 188 1.46 4.92 -0.36
CA VAL A 188 0.64 3.84 0.23
C VAL A 188 -0.65 4.41 0.86
N PRO A 189 -1.84 3.96 0.40
CA PRO A 189 -3.13 4.40 0.94
C PRO A 189 -3.30 4.17 2.45
N SER A 190 -4.26 4.88 3.06
CA SER A 190 -4.52 4.83 4.52
C SER A 190 -5.08 3.48 4.99
N ASP A 191 -5.86 2.80 4.14
CA ASP A 191 -6.53 1.52 4.37
C ASP A 191 -5.60 0.30 4.24
N VAL A 192 -4.39 0.48 3.70
CA VAL A 192 -3.37 -0.57 3.66
C VAL A 192 -2.61 -0.62 5.00
N PRO A 193 -2.43 -1.80 5.62
CA PRO A 193 -1.65 -1.96 6.85
C PRO A 193 -0.16 -1.73 6.57
N PHE A 194 0.26 -0.47 6.57
CA PHE A 194 1.60 -0.08 6.15
C PHE A 194 2.72 -0.69 7.00
N ASP A 195 2.47 -1.00 8.27
CA ASP A 195 3.47 -1.65 9.13
C ASP A 195 3.87 -3.03 8.59
N GLU A 196 2.90 -3.81 8.11
CA GLU A 196 3.16 -5.11 7.50
C GLU A 196 3.88 -4.95 6.17
N VAL A 197 3.46 -3.96 5.37
CA VAL A 197 4.12 -3.63 4.09
C VAL A 197 5.58 -3.26 4.33
N TYR A 198 5.83 -2.34 5.26
CA TYR A 198 7.16 -1.86 5.65
C TYR A 198 8.07 -3.00 6.09
N ASN A 199 7.59 -3.85 7.02
CA ASN A 199 8.36 -5.00 7.51
C ASN A 199 8.68 -6.01 6.39
N ALA A 200 7.74 -6.25 5.48
CA ALA A 200 7.95 -7.14 4.35
C ALA A 200 8.96 -6.56 3.32
N LEU A 201 8.97 -5.24 3.12
CA LEU A 201 9.96 -4.56 2.27
C LEU A 201 11.37 -4.62 2.90
N LEU A 202 11.49 -4.35 4.20
CA LEU A 202 12.76 -4.51 4.92
C LEU A 202 13.25 -5.96 4.90
N GLY A 203 12.34 -6.93 5.08
CA GLY A 203 12.66 -8.35 5.00
C GLY A 203 13.19 -8.75 3.62
N TRP A 204 12.64 -8.17 2.55
CA TRP A 204 13.15 -8.36 1.18
C TRP A 204 14.56 -7.78 1.02
N ILE A 205 14.78 -6.54 1.46
CA ILE A 205 16.10 -5.88 1.41
C ILE A 205 17.15 -6.71 2.14
N HIS A 206 16.85 -7.10 3.38
CA HIS A 206 17.74 -7.92 4.20
C HIS A 206 18.07 -9.26 3.53
N SER A 207 17.07 -9.92 2.94
CA SER A 207 17.27 -11.19 2.24
C SER A 207 18.16 -11.03 1.01
N CYS A 208 17.97 -9.98 0.22
CA CYS A 208 18.80 -9.66 -0.93
C CYS A 208 20.26 -9.36 -0.55
N ALA A 209 20.46 -8.50 0.45
CA ALA A 209 21.79 -8.14 0.93
C ALA A 209 22.54 -9.36 1.49
N LEU A 210 21.89 -10.11 2.39
CA LEU A 210 22.47 -11.30 3.01
C LEU A 210 22.81 -12.39 1.99
N ASN A 211 21.97 -12.58 0.97
CA ASN A 211 22.27 -13.52 -0.11
C ASN A 211 23.53 -13.12 -0.89
N SER A 212 23.67 -11.83 -1.23
CA SER A 212 24.85 -11.30 -1.94
C SER A 212 26.11 -11.52 -1.11
N TRP A 213 26.09 -11.12 0.17
CA TRP A 213 27.25 -11.28 1.06
C TRP A 213 27.63 -12.75 1.30
N ARG A 214 26.66 -13.66 1.40
CA ARG A 214 26.93 -15.11 1.49
C ARG A 214 27.63 -15.66 0.27
N ASN A 215 27.36 -15.08 -0.91
CA ASN A 215 28.02 -15.41 -2.16
C ASN A 215 29.31 -14.60 -2.39
N ARG A 216 29.73 -13.78 -1.42
CA ARG A 216 30.89 -12.87 -1.50
C ARG A 216 30.76 -11.83 -2.62
N GLU A 217 29.54 -11.40 -2.88
CA GLU A 217 29.19 -10.37 -3.85
C GLU A 217 28.74 -9.08 -3.14
N PRO A 218 28.98 -7.90 -3.74
CA PRO A 218 28.45 -6.64 -3.22
C PRO A 218 26.91 -6.61 -3.29
N ALA A 219 26.26 -6.06 -2.27
CA ALA A 219 24.81 -6.02 -2.17
C ALA A 219 24.22 -4.84 -2.94
N TRP A 220 24.05 -5.00 -4.25
CA TRP A 220 23.37 -4.03 -5.12
C TRP A 220 21.90 -4.41 -5.35
N LEU A 221 20.98 -3.57 -4.86
CA LEU A 221 19.54 -3.76 -4.99
C LEU A 221 19.02 -2.90 -6.14
N LYS A 222 18.41 -3.54 -7.14
CA LYS A 222 17.80 -2.87 -8.29
C LYS A 222 16.42 -2.30 -7.95
N ARG A 223 16.18 -1.03 -8.30
CA ARG A 223 14.91 -0.34 -8.09
C ARG A 223 13.75 -1.05 -8.77
N GLU A 224 13.94 -1.62 -9.96
CA GLU A 224 12.88 -2.33 -10.70
C GLU A 224 12.40 -3.56 -9.95
N LEU A 225 13.33 -4.32 -9.34
CA LEU A 225 13.01 -5.53 -8.58
C LEU A 225 12.28 -5.19 -7.28
N PHE A 226 12.70 -4.11 -6.62
CA PHE A 226 11.98 -3.55 -5.48
C PHE A 226 10.55 -3.17 -5.88
N THR A 227 10.38 -2.41 -6.96
CA THR A 227 9.07 -1.95 -7.45
C THR A 227 8.15 -3.12 -7.77
N LEU A 228 8.67 -4.17 -8.43
CA LEU A 228 7.91 -5.39 -8.69
C LEU A 228 7.47 -6.10 -7.40
N TYR A 229 8.37 -6.23 -6.41
CA TYR A 229 8.03 -6.83 -5.13
C TYR A 229 7.00 -6.01 -4.36
N TYR A 230 7.17 -4.69 -4.31
CA TYR A 230 6.25 -3.74 -3.69
C TYR A 230 4.84 -3.81 -4.30
N HIS A 231 4.72 -3.79 -5.63
CA HIS A 231 3.40 -3.88 -6.27
C HIS A 231 2.70 -5.21 -5.98
N ARG A 232 3.41 -6.34 -6.03
CA ARG A 232 2.82 -7.65 -5.67
C ARG A 232 2.31 -7.67 -4.23
N LEU A 233 3.06 -7.06 -3.32
CA LEU A 233 2.68 -6.95 -1.92
C LEU A 233 1.42 -6.11 -1.75
N LEU A 234 1.33 -4.95 -2.41
CA LEU A 234 0.12 -4.14 -2.42
C LEU A 234 -1.07 -4.87 -3.03
N THR A 235 -0.87 -5.57 -4.16
CA THR A 235 -1.93 -6.38 -4.77
C THR A 235 -2.47 -7.38 -3.76
N ARG A 236 -1.62 -8.04 -2.97
CA ARG A 236 -2.07 -9.01 -1.95
C ARG A 236 -3.04 -8.41 -0.93
N TYR A 237 -2.81 -7.17 -0.50
CA TYR A 237 -3.74 -6.48 0.40
C TYR A 237 -4.98 -5.96 -0.32
N LYS A 238 -4.89 -5.71 -1.64
CA LYS A 238 -6.02 -5.31 -2.50
C LYS A 238 -6.85 -6.48 -3.04
N ILE A 239 -6.44 -7.75 -2.86
CA ILE A 239 -7.17 -8.95 -3.33
C ILE A 239 -8.58 -9.04 -2.72
N ARG A 240 -8.90 -8.25 -1.69
CA ARG A 240 -10.28 -7.99 -1.27
C ARG A 240 -10.63 -6.52 -1.47
N PRO A 241 -11.16 -6.12 -2.64
CA PRO A 241 -11.56 -4.73 -2.88
C PRO A 241 -12.72 -4.30 -1.98
N PHE A 242 -13.42 -5.25 -1.36
CA PHE A 242 -14.49 -5.01 -0.42
C PHE A 242 -14.45 -6.02 0.74
N ILE A 243 -15.03 -5.61 1.86
CA ILE A 243 -15.38 -6.47 2.99
C ILE A 243 -16.85 -6.21 3.27
N GLU A 244 -17.68 -7.25 3.27
CA GLU A 244 -19.13 -7.10 3.52
C GLU A 244 -19.41 -6.88 5.00
N THR A 245 -20.39 -6.02 5.29
CA THR A 245 -20.91 -5.89 6.65
C THR A 245 -21.76 -7.11 6.99
N ALA A 246 -21.58 -7.71 8.18
CA ALA A 246 -22.41 -8.83 8.62
C ALA A 246 -23.90 -8.41 8.68
N LYS A 247 -24.82 -9.23 8.16
CA LYS A 247 -26.27 -8.90 8.11
C LYS A 247 -26.84 -8.47 9.47
N SER A 248 -26.39 -9.08 10.56
CA SER A 248 -26.82 -8.75 11.93
C SER A 248 -26.45 -7.34 12.39
N LEU A 249 -25.47 -6.71 11.75
CA LEU A 249 -25.03 -5.33 12.00
C LEU A 249 -25.76 -4.31 11.12
N MET A 250 -26.67 -4.76 10.26
CA MET A 250 -27.51 -3.94 9.38
C MET A 250 -29.00 -4.14 9.69
N PRO A 251 -29.47 -3.82 10.91
CA PRO A 251 -30.86 -4.02 11.26
C PRO A 251 -31.77 -3.11 10.42
N VAL A 252 -32.79 -3.69 9.81
CA VAL A 252 -33.81 -2.97 9.05
C VAL A 252 -35.03 -2.74 9.92
N SER A 253 -35.51 -1.49 10.00
CA SER A 253 -36.69 -1.15 10.79
C SER A 253 -38.00 -1.51 10.08
N PRO A 254 -39.11 -1.76 10.82
CA PRO A 254 -40.42 -1.98 10.21
C PRO A 254 -40.90 -0.82 9.34
N GLY A 255 -40.52 0.42 9.68
CA GLY A 255 -40.84 1.62 8.90
C GLY A 255 -40.14 1.63 7.54
N GLU A 256 -38.87 1.22 7.49
CA GLU A 256 -38.13 1.07 6.23
C GLU A 256 -38.74 -0.03 5.37
N ARG A 257 -39.06 -1.21 5.93
CA ARG A 257 -39.68 -2.31 5.17
C ARG A 257 -40.97 -1.91 4.48
N SER A 258 -41.83 -1.18 5.21
CA SER A 258 -43.13 -0.73 4.71
C SER A 258 -43.03 0.12 3.45
N HIS A 259 -41.94 0.87 3.27
CA HIS A 259 -41.71 1.68 2.07
C HIS A 259 -41.56 0.84 0.80
N TYR A 260 -41.00 -0.37 0.92
CA TYR A 260 -40.66 -1.23 -0.21
C TYR A 260 -41.73 -2.29 -0.53
N MET A 261 -42.81 -2.37 0.25
CA MET A 261 -43.88 -3.37 0.06
C MET A 261 -44.61 -3.29 -1.28
N ASN A 262 -44.50 -2.15 -1.99
CA ASN A 262 -45.13 -1.93 -3.27
C ASN A 262 -44.18 -2.06 -4.47
N GLU A 263 -42.90 -2.34 -4.22
CA GLU A 263 -41.89 -2.53 -5.25
C GLU A 263 -42.21 -3.72 -6.16
N MET A 264 -41.72 -3.67 -7.39
CA MET A 264 -42.03 -4.67 -8.39
C MET A 264 -41.55 -6.08 -7.98
N PHE A 265 -40.38 -6.21 -7.35
CA PHE A 265 -39.91 -7.51 -6.86
C PHE A 265 -40.83 -8.11 -5.80
N VAL A 266 -41.41 -7.30 -4.91
CA VAL A 266 -42.40 -7.75 -3.92
C VAL A 266 -43.70 -8.16 -4.61
N ARG A 267 -44.14 -7.41 -5.63
CA ARG A 267 -45.28 -7.81 -6.46
C ARG A 267 -45.05 -9.14 -7.16
N GLN A 268 -43.81 -9.44 -7.57
CA GLN A 268 -43.48 -10.75 -8.11
C GLN A 268 -43.58 -11.86 -7.06
N LEU A 269 -43.21 -11.59 -5.79
CA LEU A 269 -43.37 -12.54 -4.69
C LEU A 269 -44.85 -12.78 -4.37
N TYR A 270 -45.71 -11.77 -4.43
CA TYR A 270 -47.17 -11.97 -4.27
C TYR A 270 -47.77 -12.90 -5.33
N LEU A 271 -47.15 -13.07 -6.50
CA LEU A 271 -47.59 -14.09 -7.49
C LEU A 271 -47.33 -15.53 -7.04
N LEU A 272 -46.59 -15.73 -5.96
CA LEU A 272 -46.23 -17.02 -5.39
C LEU A 272 -47.01 -17.31 -4.10
N SER A 273 -48.14 -16.61 -3.90
CA SER A 273 -48.99 -16.72 -2.71
C SER A 273 -48.33 -16.29 -1.39
N PHE A 274 -47.30 -15.44 -1.45
CA PHE A 274 -46.78 -14.77 -0.25
C PHE A 274 -47.74 -13.71 0.26
N GLU A 275 -47.86 -13.59 1.58
CA GLU A 275 -48.57 -12.53 2.29
C GLU A 275 -47.59 -11.55 2.97
N GLN A 276 -48.07 -10.37 3.36
CA GLN A 276 -47.23 -9.33 3.97
C GLN A 276 -46.59 -9.77 5.30
N SER A 277 -47.20 -10.72 6.00
CA SER A 277 -46.72 -11.27 7.27
C SER A 277 -45.72 -12.42 7.10
N ASP A 278 -45.45 -12.87 5.88
CA ASP A 278 -44.58 -14.03 5.66
C ASP A 278 -43.11 -13.67 5.89
N ASP A 279 -42.45 -14.48 6.73
CA ASP A 279 -41.04 -14.30 7.10
C ASP A 279 -40.11 -14.25 5.88
N LEU A 280 -40.37 -15.10 4.85
CA LEU A 280 -39.57 -15.13 3.63
C LEU A 280 -39.69 -13.84 2.80
N LEU A 281 -40.85 -13.20 2.82
CA LEU A 281 -41.06 -11.92 2.15
C LEU A 281 -40.35 -10.80 2.91
N ILE A 282 -40.42 -10.82 4.25
CA ILE A 282 -39.69 -9.89 5.12
C ILE A 282 -38.17 -10.04 4.89
N ASP A 283 -37.66 -11.27 4.85
CA ASP A 283 -36.25 -11.56 4.59
C ASP A 283 -35.80 -11.07 3.21
N ALA A 284 -36.65 -11.21 2.19
CA ALA A 284 -36.37 -10.71 0.84
C ALA A 284 -36.24 -9.18 0.81
N ILE A 285 -37.10 -8.47 1.54
CA ILE A 285 -37.01 -7.00 1.69
C ILE A 285 -35.75 -6.61 2.44
N ASP A 286 -35.41 -7.32 3.52
CA ASP A 286 -34.19 -7.06 4.28
C ASP A 286 -32.93 -7.31 3.44
N ASP A 287 -32.91 -8.39 2.65
CA ASP A 287 -31.80 -8.70 1.74
C ASP A 287 -31.64 -7.61 0.67
N TYR A 288 -32.74 -7.11 0.10
CA TYR A 288 -32.75 -6.00 -0.85
C TYR A 288 -32.20 -4.70 -0.25
N LEU A 289 -32.61 -4.37 0.98
CA LEU A 289 -32.16 -3.15 1.67
C LEU A 289 -30.69 -3.21 2.08
N CYS A 290 -30.25 -4.35 2.62
CA CYS A 290 -28.84 -4.58 2.93
C CYS A 290 -27.99 -4.47 1.67
N ASN A 291 -28.45 -5.07 0.56
CA ASN A 291 -27.77 -4.99 -0.72
C ASN A 291 -27.61 -3.54 -1.22
N ILE A 292 -28.68 -2.74 -1.25
CA ILE A 292 -28.59 -1.34 -1.73
C ILE A 292 -27.67 -0.51 -0.84
N THR A 293 -27.76 -0.71 0.46
CA THR A 293 -26.92 0.00 1.43
C THR A 293 -25.44 -0.32 1.20
N GLU A 294 -25.09 -1.59 1.02
CA GLU A 294 -23.71 -2.02 0.77
C GLU A 294 -23.23 -1.61 -0.62
N ARG A 295 -24.04 -1.73 -1.68
CA ARG A 295 -23.68 -1.22 -3.01
C ARG A 295 -23.40 0.29 -2.97
N THR A 296 -24.18 1.06 -2.20
CA THR A 296 -23.93 2.50 -2.00
C THR A 296 -22.64 2.74 -1.24
N ARG A 297 -22.35 1.95 -0.20
CA ARG A 297 -21.09 2.05 0.57
C ARG A 297 -19.87 1.73 -0.30
N PHE A 298 -19.89 0.62 -1.02
CA PHE A 298 -18.81 0.22 -1.94
C PHE A 298 -18.56 1.25 -3.04
N SER A 299 -19.64 1.85 -3.58
CA SER A 299 -19.52 2.93 -4.56
C SER A 299 -18.82 4.17 -3.99
N ARG A 300 -19.10 4.53 -2.72
CA ARG A 300 -18.44 5.64 -2.03
C ARG A 300 -16.97 5.35 -1.69
N GLU A 301 -16.64 4.09 -1.38
CA GLU A 301 -15.27 3.65 -1.10
C GLU A 301 -14.38 3.63 -2.36
N GLY A 302 -14.99 3.51 -3.55
CA GLY A 302 -14.29 3.64 -4.84
C GLY A 302 -13.46 2.42 -5.24
N ASN A 303 -13.50 1.34 -4.46
CA ASN A 303 -12.78 0.10 -4.74
C ASN A 303 -13.50 -0.83 -5.73
N LEU A 304 -14.79 -0.62 -5.94
CA LEU A 304 -15.62 -1.35 -6.91
C LEU A 304 -16.14 -0.38 -7.97
N THR A 305 -15.98 -0.76 -9.24
CA THR A 305 -16.44 0.03 -10.37
C THR A 305 -17.88 -0.30 -10.73
N LYS A 306 -18.49 0.55 -11.57
CA LYS A 306 -19.81 0.26 -12.18
C LYS A 306 -19.78 -1.03 -12.99
N GLU A 307 -18.68 -1.27 -13.70
CA GLU A 307 -18.50 -2.45 -14.56
C GLU A 307 -18.43 -3.74 -13.73
N ASP A 308 -17.80 -3.71 -12.54
CA ASP A 308 -17.78 -4.86 -11.62
C ASP A 308 -19.20 -5.30 -11.21
N PHE A 309 -20.08 -4.34 -10.95
CA PHE A 309 -21.48 -4.61 -10.61
C PHE A 309 -22.30 -5.06 -11.83
N GLU A 310 -22.02 -4.54 -13.02
CA GLU A 310 -22.68 -4.97 -14.26
C GLU A 310 -22.31 -6.44 -14.59
N ILE A 311 -21.03 -6.81 -14.48
CA ILE A 311 -20.56 -8.18 -14.64
C ILE A 311 -21.22 -9.11 -13.61
N PHE A 312 -21.32 -8.67 -12.36
CA PHE A 312 -22.00 -9.40 -11.29
C PHE A 312 -23.48 -9.65 -11.63
N ASP A 313 -24.21 -8.58 -11.98
CA ASP A 313 -25.64 -8.64 -12.31
C ASP A 313 -25.93 -9.49 -13.58
N ASP A 314 -25.01 -9.50 -14.55
CA ASP A 314 -25.09 -10.32 -15.77
C ASP A 314 -24.86 -11.81 -15.48
N ALA A 315 -23.93 -12.15 -14.58
CA ALA A 315 -23.72 -13.52 -14.12
C ALA A 315 -24.98 -14.08 -13.43
N LEU A 316 -25.59 -13.28 -12.55
CA LEU A 316 -26.86 -13.61 -11.90
C LEU A 316 -27.98 -13.83 -12.92
N SER A 317 -28.13 -12.92 -13.87
CA SER A 317 -29.14 -13.02 -14.93
C SER A 317 -28.96 -14.27 -15.79
N THR A 318 -27.70 -14.63 -16.09
CA THR A 318 -27.36 -15.85 -16.85
C THR A 318 -27.75 -17.11 -16.09
N ARG A 319 -27.41 -17.18 -14.79
CA ARG A 319 -27.79 -18.30 -13.92
C ARG A 319 -29.30 -18.44 -13.81
N TRP A 320 -30.00 -17.36 -13.51
CA TRP A 320 -31.47 -17.35 -13.42
C TRP A 320 -32.11 -17.79 -14.74
N SER A 321 -31.62 -17.30 -15.88
CA SER A 321 -32.16 -17.64 -17.20
C SER A 321 -32.16 -19.15 -17.46
N LEU A 322 -31.09 -19.84 -17.07
CA LEU A 322 -31.00 -21.30 -17.16
C LEU A 322 -32.06 -21.99 -16.29
N ILE A 323 -32.13 -21.65 -15.00
CA ILE A 323 -33.07 -22.23 -14.03
C ILE A 323 -34.51 -22.01 -14.49
N HIS A 324 -34.86 -20.74 -14.74
CA HIS A 324 -36.21 -20.35 -15.14
C HIS A 324 -36.61 -20.99 -16.48
N SER A 325 -35.69 -21.14 -17.44
CA SER A 325 -35.99 -21.80 -18.72
C SER A 325 -36.38 -23.27 -18.55
N VAL A 326 -35.65 -24.01 -17.69
CA VAL A 326 -35.97 -25.42 -17.40
C VAL A 326 -37.33 -25.53 -16.73
N LYS A 327 -37.55 -24.76 -15.65
CA LYS A 327 -38.80 -24.74 -14.89
C LYS A 327 -39.99 -24.28 -15.72
N LYS A 328 -39.78 -23.34 -16.64
CA LYS A 328 -40.82 -22.90 -17.58
C LYS A 328 -41.22 -23.99 -18.58
N GLN A 329 -40.31 -24.85 -19.02
CA GLN A 329 -40.67 -26.00 -19.86
C GLN A 329 -41.47 -27.03 -19.05
N GLU A 330 -41.06 -27.30 -17.82
CA GLU A 330 -41.80 -28.16 -16.89
C GLU A 330 -43.23 -27.64 -16.66
N PHE A 331 -43.38 -26.34 -16.40
CA PHE A 331 -44.68 -25.68 -16.28
C PHE A 331 -45.56 -25.90 -17.52
N LYS A 332 -45.02 -25.71 -18.73
CA LYS A 332 -45.76 -25.93 -19.99
C LYS A 332 -46.24 -27.37 -20.18
N ILE A 333 -45.47 -28.35 -19.71
CA ILE A 333 -45.83 -29.77 -19.81
C ILE A 333 -46.96 -30.07 -18.82
N LYS A 334 -46.78 -29.73 -17.53
CA LYS A 334 -47.75 -29.98 -16.47
C LYS A 334 -49.06 -29.20 -16.66
N LYS A 335 -48.99 -28.00 -17.23
CA LYS A 335 -50.16 -27.15 -17.55
C LYS A 335 -51.17 -27.84 -18.49
N ARG A 336 -50.77 -28.85 -19.27
CA ARG A 336 -51.67 -29.58 -20.19
C ARG A 336 -52.63 -30.54 -19.48
N SER A 337 -52.30 -30.93 -18.25
CA SER A 337 -53.00 -32.00 -17.53
C SER A 337 -53.57 -31.54 -16.18
N THR A 338 -53.42 -30.26 -15.81
CA THR A 338 -53.98 -29.69 -14.58
C THR A 338 -55.10 -28.71 -14.92
N GLU A 339 -56.15 -28.70 -14.11
CA GLU A 339 -57.20 -27.68 -14.15
C GLU A 339 -56.82 -26.45 -13.30
N ASP A 340 -56.02 -26.66 -12.25
CA ASP A 340 -55.49 -25.59 -11.39
C ASP A 340 -54.13 -25.10 -11.91
N VAL A 341 -54.19 -24.23 -12.91
CA VAL A 341 -53.01 -23.61 -13.52
C VAL A 341 -52.36 -22.59 -12.57
N GLN A 342 -53.15 -21.97 -11.70
CA GLN A 342 -52.68 -20.92 -10.79
C GLN A 342 -51.75 -21.52 -9.74
N SER A 343 -52.20 -22.52 -8.97
CA SER A 343 -51.35 -23.14 -7.95
C SER A 343 -50.15 -23.87 -8.55
N LEU A 344 -50.27 -24.39 -9.77
CA LEU A 344 -49.11 -24.92 -10.51
C LEU A 344 -48.06 -23.81 -10.79
N GLY A 345 -48.51 -22.62 -11.17
CA GLY A 345 -47.63 -21.49 -11.46
C GLY A 345 -46.92 -20.96 -10.22
N GLU A 346 -47.65 -20.86 -9.11
CA GLU A 346 -47.13 -20.52 -7.78
C GLU A 346 -46.05 -21.52 -7.34
N LEU A 347 -46.33 -22.83 -7.41
CA LEU A 347 -45.40 -23.89 -7.02
C LEU A 347 -44.11 -23.86 -7.84
N ILE A 348 -44.21 -23.80 -9.18
CA ILE A 348 -43.02 -23.73 -10.03
C ILE A 348 -42.25 -22.43 -9.80
N GLY A 349 -42.94 -21.32 -9.55
CA GLY A 349 -42.30 -20.05 -9.24
C GLY A 349 -41.53 -20.08 -7.91
N LEU A 350 -42.04 -20.78 -6.89
CA LEU A 350 -41.32 -21.04 -5.63
C LEU A 350 -40.04 -21.86 -5.87
N GLU A 351 -40.10 -22.88 -6.75
CA GLU A 351 -38.91 -23.65 -7.13
C GLU A 351 -37.87 -22.77 -7.84
N VAL A 352 -38.28 -21.92 -8.79
CA VAL A 352 -37.38 -20.96 -9.44
C VAL A 352 -36.72 -20.04 -8.42
N LEU A 353 -37.51 -19.48 -7.48
CA LEU A 353 -37.01 -18.61 -6.43
C LEU A 353 -35.97 -19.34 -5.56
N SER A 354 -36.32 -20.51 -5.03
CA SER A 354 -35.45 -21.32 -4.16
C SER A 354 -34.14 -21.69 -4.85
N ASP A 355 -34.20 -22.25 -6.06
CA ASP A 355 -33.02 -22.71 -6.81
C ASP A 355 -32.09 -21.54 -7.21
N THR A 356 -32.67 -20.35 -7.39
CA THR A 356 -31.92 -19.14 -7.76
C THR A 356 -31.23 -18.50 -6.56
N LEU A 357 -31.90 -18.43 -5.40
CA LEU A 357 -31.42 -17.71 -4.21
C LEU A 357 -30.44 -18.52 -3.32
N ASP A 358 -30.31 -19.83 -3.55
CA ASP A 358 -29.33 -20.69 -2.87
C ASP A 358 -27.96 -20.66 -3.56
N HIS A 359 -27.38 -19.46 -3.66
CA HIS A 359 -26.08 -19.23 -4.32
C HIS A 359 -25.41 -17.95 -3.79
N LYS A 360 -24.07 -17.92 -3.85
CA LYS A 360 -23.25 -16.72 -3.64
C LYS A 360 -22.40 -16.48 -4.88
N GLU A 361 -22.68 -15.40 -5.58
CA GLU A 361 -21.91 -15.04 -6.77
C GLU A 361 -20.63 -14.29 -6.38
N ASN A 362 -19.59 -14.40 -7.22
CA ASN A 362 -18.35 -13.67 -7.01
C ASN A 362 -18.49 -12.22 -7.49
N LEU A 363 -18.10 -11.25 -6.67
CA LEU A 363 -18.06 -9.83 -7.05
C LEU A 363 -16.60 -9.42 -7.29
N ALA A 364 -16.32 -8.79 -8.43
CA ALA A 364 -14.96 -8.41 -8.86
C ALA A 364 -13.94 -9.59 -8.77
N GLY A 365 -14.40 -10.81 -9.09
CA GLY A 365 -13.56 -12.02 -9.03
C GLY A 365 -13.30 -12.57 -7.62
N VAL A 366 -13.93 -12.01 -6.57
CA VAL A 366 -13.75 -12.40 -5.17
C VAL A 366 -15.04 -13.02 -4.62
N ALA A 367 -14.89 -14.07 -3.82
CA ALA A 367 -16.01 -14.73 -3.15
C ALA A 367 -16.69 -13.79 -2.16
N THR A 368 -18.02 -13.73 -2.24
CA THR A 368 -18.88 -13.01 -1.31
C THR A 368 -19.15 -13.84 -0.05
N GLU A 369 -19.23 -13.20 1.10
CA GLU A 369 -19.53 -13.82 2.40
C GLU A 369 -21.01 -13.75 2.74
N GLN A 370 -21.71 -12.68 2.35
CA GLN A 370 -23.07 -12.41 2.80
C GLN A 370 -24.09 -12.72 1.70
N LEU A 371 -25.08 -13.56 2.02
CA LEU A 371 -26.13 -13.97 1.07
C LEU A 371 -26.98 -12.80 0.58
N TYR A 372 -27.18 -11.77 1.41
CA TYR A 372 -27.99 -10.60 1.03
C TYR A 372 -27.45 -9.91 -0.22
N LEU A 373 -26.14 -9.98 -0.49
CA LEU A 373 -25.56 -9.31 -1.65
C LEU A 373 -26.05 -9.94 -2.96
N THR A 374 -26.09 -11.27 -3.02
CA THR A 374 -26.62 -12.01 -4.18
C THR A 374 -28.15 -11.94 -4.22
N ARG A 375 -28.82 -12.23 -3.09
CA ARG A 375 -30.29 -12.27 -3.01
C ARG A 375 -30.92 -10.91 -3.29
N GLY A 376 -30.41 -9.86 -2.65
CA GLY A 376 -30.85 -8.50 -2.89
C GLY A 376 -30.59 -8.00 -4.32
N SER A 377 -29.50 -8.44 -4.96
CA SER A 377 -29.25 -8.10 -6.38
C SER A 377 -30.25 -8.79 -7.31
N TYR A 378 -30.66 -10.03 -7.04
CA TYR A 378 -31.78 -10.63 -7.77
C TYR A 378 -33.08 -9.86 -7.58
N HIS A 379 -33.39 -9.39 -6.37
CA HIS A 379 -34.55 -8.53 -6.14
C HIS A 379 -34.43 -7.20 -6.88
N HIS A 380 -33.24 -6.60 -6.95
CA HIS A 380 -32.95 -5.43 -7.78
C HIS A 380 -33.20 -5.68 -9.27
N LEU A 381 -32.75 -6.82 -9.80
CA LEU A 381 -33.00 -7.23 -11.18
C LEU A 381 -34.49 -7.55 -11.45
N ALA A 382 -35.20 -8.10 -10.47
CA ALA A 382 -36.62 -8.37 -10.53
C ALA A 382 -37.44 -7.06 -10.55
N ASN A 383 -36.96 -6.04 -9.84
CA ASN A 383 -37.50 -4.69 -9.91
C ASN A 383 -37.41 -4.10 -11.32
N GLN A 384 -36.31 -4.37 -12.02
CA GLN A 384 -36.10 -3.97 -13.42
C GLN A 384 -36.83 -4.89 -14.43
N MET A 385 -37.58 -5.89 -13.97
CA MET A 385 -38.22 -6.92 -14.82
C MET A 385 -37.25 -7.72 -15.71
N LYS A 386 -35.94 -7.67 -15.41
CA LYS A 386 -34.91 -8.44 -16.11
C LYS A 386 -34.99 -9.92 -15.76
N VAL A 387 -35.27 -10.21 -14.49
CA VAL A 387 -35.54 -11.55 -13.96
C VAL A 387 -36.96 -11.62 -13.38
N GLY A 388 -37.46 -12.84 -13.16
CA GLY A 388 -38.71 -13.06 -12.46
C GLY A 388 -39.00 -14.50 -12.06
N TRP A 389 -39.94 -14.67 -11.14
CA TRP A 389 -40.11 -15.94 -10.43
C TRP A 389 -41.17 -16.83 -11.07
N HIS A 390 -42.39 -16.31 -11.21
CA HIS A 390 -43.49 -17.05 -11.83
C HIS A 390 -43.21 -17.29 -13.33
N PRO A 391 -43.44 -18.48 -13.91
CA PRO A 391 -43.12 -18.79 -15.32
C PRO A 391 -43.71 -17.82 -16.36
N ASP A 392 -44.88 -17.26 -16.06
CA ASP A 392 -45.61 -16.28 -16.86
C ASP A 392 -45.58 -14.85 -16.26
N TYR A 393 -44.60 -14.52 -15.39
CA TYR A 393 -44.54 -13.22 -14.68
C TYR A 393 -44.65 -12.00 -15.61
N LYS A 394 -44.00 -12.04 -16.79
CA LYS A 394 -44.07 -10.94 -17.78
C LYS A 394 -45.49 -10.74 -18.32
N GLN A 395 -46.27 -11.79 -18.50
CA GLN A 395 -47.64 -11.69 -18.98
C GLN A 395 -48.56 -11.14 -17.88
N ILE A 396 -48.39 -11.64 -16.65
CA ILE A 396 -49.22 -11.26 -15.50
C ILE A 396 -48.96 -9.81 -15.07
N LEU A 397 -47.70 -9.37 -15.06
CA LEU A 397 -47.31 -8.05 -14.55
C LEU A 397 -47.11 -7.01 -15.66
N GLY A 398 -46.75 -7.43 -16.88
CA GLY A 398 -46.56 -6.53 -18.02
C GLY A 398 -47.85 -6.00 -18.63
N GLY A 399 -48.97 -6.73 -18.50
CA GLY A 399 -50.28 -6.32 -19.01
C GLY A 399 -50.98 -5.21 -18.21
N LYS A 400 -50.44 -4.80 -17.05
CA LYS A 400 -51.04 -3.78 -16.17
C LYS A 400 -50.56 -2.34 -16.46
N ASN A 401 -49.64 -2.12 -17.39
CA ASN A 401 -49.11 -0.78 -17.71
C ASN A 401 -49.82 -0.06 -18.87
N GLU A 402 -50.85 -0.65 -19.50
CA GLU A 402 -51.60 0.01 -20.60
C GLU A 402 -52.96 0.59 -20.19
N SER A 403 -53.43 0.38 -18.96
CA SER A 403 -54.76 0.84 -18.50
C SER A 403 -54.77 2.10 -17.64
N THR A 404 -53.69 2.89 -17.69
CA THR A 404 -53.69 4.26 -17.14
C THR A 404 -53.00 5.22 -18.12
N LYS A 405 -53.77 5.68 -19.10
CA LYS A 405 -53.51 6.93 -19.81
C LYS A 405 -54.73 7.83 -19.70
#